data_AF-A0A8S3YTA3-F1
#
_entry.id   AF-A0A8S3YTA3-F1
#
_cell.length_a   1.000
_cell.length_b   1.000
_cell.length_c   1.000
_cell.angle_alpha   90.00
_cell.angle_beta   90.00
_cell.angle_gamma   90.00
#
_symmetry.space_group_name_H-M   'P 1'
#
loop_
_entity.id
_entity.type
_entity.pdbx_description
1 polymer ?
#
loop_
_entity_poly.entity_id
_entity_poly.type
_entity_poly.pdbx_seq_one_letter_code
_entity_poly.pdbx_strand_id
1 'polypeptide(L)'
;PVMLKCIQSYLNRLKTHPTLLKMAERLPVSLGKRPAETDEVDSKSEKHSKKKKKQHVVQLGKSEGCKRKIAMLVAYSGAGYYGVQINPGFQTIESEIFPALVKVGAVPQDHMNTPSKMWFQRGSRTDKGVSAVGQIFSLKITVLVPDLVSKMNEILPPQIRVIGYTRTTNGFDSKNWCDSRTYTYMTPTYAFAPLTKFVTDEYRVEPEILTRVRTVLSRFLGTHKFHNFTSGVKYEQACASRYIIKFECSEPYVREGIEFVTLEVKGQSFMLHHIRKMIGLTVAILRGYCGESTIDASWGPDKVDIPKAPGLGLVLET
;
A
#
# COMPACT_ATOMS: atom_id res chain seq x y z
N PRO A 1 13.02 -18.73 1.88
CA PRO A 1 14.23 -18.15 2.54
C PRO A 1 14.88 -17.03 1.73
N VAL A 2 15.24 -17.28 0.47
CA VAL A 2 15.91 -16.31 -0.44
C VAL A 2 15.06 -15.06 -0.71
N MET A 3 13.78 -15.25 -1.06
CA MET A 3 12.84 -14.13 -1.32
C MET A 3 12.69 -13.21 -0.11
N LEU A 4 12.58 -13.78 1.10
CA LEU A 4 12.52 -13.03 2.35
C LEU A 4 13.80 -12.24 2.62
N LYS A 5 14.98 -12.86 2.43
CA LYS A 5 16.27 -12.19 2.53
C LYS A 5 16.40 -11.05 1.52
N CYS A 6 15.93 -11.25 0.29
CA CYS A 6 15.95 -10.23 -0.76
C CYS A 6 15.03 -9.04 -0.43
N ILE A 7 13.83 -9.30 0.09
CA ILE A 7 12.90 -8.26 0.55
C ILE A 7 13.50 -7.52 1.75
N GLN A 8 14.06 -8.24 2.72
CA GLN A 8 14.70 -7.62 3.89
C GLN A 8 15.95 -6.80 3.49
N SER A 9 16.76 -7.30 2.56
CA SER A 9 17.91 -6.58 1.99
C SER A 9 17.46 -5.34 1.23
N TYR A 10 16.37 -5.43 0.46
CA TYR A 10 15.75 -4.27 -0.20
C TYR A 10 15.26 -3.23 0.82
N LEU A 11 14.45 -3.65 1.81
CA LEU A 11 13.99 -2.80 2.93
C LEU A 11 15.15 -2.14 3.69
N ASN A 12 16.25 -2.88 3.90
CA ASN A 12 17.44 -2.34 4.56
C ASN A 12 18.17 -1.32 3.67
N ARG A 13 18.31 -1.57 2.37
CA ARG A 13 18.88 -0.60 1.41
C ARG A 13 18.06 0.68 1.34
N LEU A 14 16.75 0.58 1.52
CA LEU A 14 15.85 1.73 1.55
C LEU A 14 16.06 2.64 2.78
N LYS A 15 16.52 2.13 3.92
CA LYS A 15 16.95 2.97 5.06
C LYS A 15 18.10 3.91 4.70
N THR A 16 18.96 3.48 3.77
CA THR A 16 20.14 4.22 3.30
C THR A 16 19.91 4.91 1.96
N HIS A 17 18.71 4.80 1.36
CA HIS A 17 18.48 5.24 -0.02
C HIS A 17 18.23 6.76 -0.08
N PRO A 18 19.01 7.52 -0.87
CA PRO A 18 18.90 8.98 -0.96
C PRO A 18 17.51 9.45 -1.38
N THR A 19 16.77 8.67 -2.19
CA THR A 19 15.41 9.03 -2.62
C THR A 19 14.38 9.01 -1.49
N LEU A 20 14.50 8.11 -0.49
CA LEU A 20 13.58 8.07 0.65
C LEU A 20 13.92 9.13 1.70
N LEU A 21 15.21 9.43 1.88
CA LEU A 21 15.67 10.63 2.59
C LEU A 21 15.15 11.90 1.90
N LYS A 22 15.29 12.00 0.57
CA LYS A 22 14.72 13.10 -0.24
C LYS A 22 13.20 13.16 -0.19
N MET A 23 12.48 12.04 -0.03
CA MET A 23 11.02 12.05 0.15
C MET A 23 10.64 12.54 1.55
N ALA A 24 11.44 12.26 2.58
CA ALA A 24 11.29 12.87 3.90
C ALA A 24 11.65 14.37 3.90
N GLU A 25 12.64 14.79 3.10
CA GLU A 25 13.08 16.19 2.94
C GLU A 25 12.17 17.02 2.02
N ARG A 26 11.48 16.40 1.04
CA ARG A 26 10.49 17.04 0.15
C ARG A 26 9.15 17.30 0.81
N LEU A 27 9.00 16.93 2.07
CA LEU A 27 7.85 17.33 2.88
C LEU A 27 8.06 18.80 3.28
N PRO A 28 7.12 19.70 3.00
CA PRO A 28 7.37 21.14 3.08
C PRO A 28 7.85 21.57 4.48
N VAL A 29 9.13 21.95 4.55
CA VAL A 29 9.78 22.57 5.71
C VAL A 29 9.61 24.09 5.59
N SER A 30 8.61 24.65 6.29
CA SER A 30 8.42 26.09 6.59
C SER A 30 8.24 27.01 5.34
N LEU A 31 7.67 28.21 5.32
CA LEU A 31 7.46 29.37 6.20
C LEU A 31 6.12 30.02 5.75
N GLY A 32 5.32 30.67 6.60
CA GLY A 32 5.58 31.99 7.16
C GLY A 32 4.27 32.79 7.16
N LYS A 33 4.08 33.65 8.17
CA LYS A 33 2.93 34.54 8.33
C LYS A 33 2.81 35.52 7.15
N ARG A 34 1.59 35.96 6.83
CA ARG A 34 1.32 37.21 6.11
C ARG A 34 0.31 38.08 6.88
N PRO A 35 0.34 39.40 6.66
CA PRO A 35 -0.07 40.42 7.62
C PRO A 35 -1.58 40.60 7.70
N ALA A 36 -2.02 41.23 8.78
CA ALA A 36 -3.35 41.81 8.88
C ALA A 36 -3.39 43.08 8.01
N GLU A 37 -4.38 43.16 7.13
CA GLU A 37 -4.87 44.42 6.59
C GLU A 37 -6.37 44.49 6.93
N THR A 38 -6.69 45.61 7.56
CA THR A 38 -8.02 46.16 7.79
C THR A 38 -8.72 46.42 6.46
N ASP A 39 -10.04 46.24 6.41
CA ASP A 39 -10.95 47.33 6.04
C ASP A 39 -12.40 46.93 6.33
N GLU A 40 -13.10 47.90 6.92
CA GLU A 40 -14.53 47.89 7.17
C GLU A 40 -15.34 48.07 5.87
N VAL A 41 -16.56 47.55 5.86
CA VAL A 41 -17.83 48.26 5.59
C VAL A 41 -18.87 47.28 4.98
N ASP A 42 -19.79 46.88 5.87
CA ASP A 42 -21.25 46.97 5.77
C ASP A 42 -22.04 46.39 4.57
N SER A 43 -22.88 45.38 4.86
CA SER A 43 -24.36 45.51 4.92
C SER A 43 -25.15 44.29 4.39
N LYS A 44 -25.94 43.73 5.31
CA LYS A 44 -27.27 43.05 5.22
C LYS A 44 -27.64 42.21 3.99
N SER A 45 -27.99 40.94 4.24
CA SER A 45 -29.41 40.51 4.28
C SER A 45 -29.57 39.03 4.66
N GLU A 46 -30.62 38.78 5.45
CA GLU A 46 -31.01 37.50 6.05
C GLU A 46 -31.61 36.52 5.03
N LYS A 47 -31.49 35.22 5.31
CA LYS A 47 -32.64 34.29 5.30
C LYS A 47 -32.35 33.00 6.07
N HIS A 48 -33.15 32.79 7.12
CA HIS A 48 -33.25 31.60 7.94
C HIS A 48 -33.68 30.36 7.14
N SER A 49 -33.07 29.21 7.43
CA SER A 49 -33.80 27.93 7.49
C SER A 49 -33.18 27.01 8.55
N LYS A 50 -34.02 26.61 9.52
CA LYS A 50 -33.68 25.80 10.70
C LYS A 50 -33.63 24.32 10.32
N LYS A 51 -32.51 23.63 10.58
CA LYS A 51 -32.46 22.17 10.79
C LYS A 51 -31.67 21.85 12.05
N LYS A 52 -32.37 21.31 13.05
CA LYS A 52 -31.86 20.88 14.37
C LYS A 52 -30.76 19.82 14.20
N LYS A 53 -29.52 20.14 14.57
CA LYS A 53 -28.45 19.16 14.83
C LYS A 53 -28.55 18.72 16.29
N LYS A 54 -28.80 17.44 16.54
CA LYS A 54 -28.65 16.83 17.87
C LYS A 54 -27.17 16.94 18.28
N GLN A 55 -26.89 17.71 19.32
CA GLN A 55 -25.59 17.76 19.97
C GLN A 55 -25.42 16.50 20.82
N HIS A 56 -24.65 15.53 20.34
CA HIS A 56 -23.99 14.58 21.24
C HIS A 56 -22.74 15.29 21.79
N VAL A 57 -22.88 15.90 22.96
CA VAL A 57 -21.74 16.36 23.76
C VAL A 57 -21.13 15.11 24.39
N VAL A 58 -20.14 14.53 23.72
CA VAL A 58 -19.22 13.60 24.38
C VAL A 58 -18.24 14.47 25.15
N GLN A 59 -18.33 14.44 26.48
CA GLN A 59 -17.33 15.05 27.35
C GLN A 59 -15.95 14.44 27.03
N LEU A 60 -15.11 15.25 26.40
CA LEU A 60 -13.72 14.91 26.12
C LEU A 60 -12.94 14.97 27.44
N GLY A 61 -12.49 13.81 27.92
CA GLY A 61 -11.46 13.74 28.95
C GLY A 61 -10.23 14.54 28.51
N LYS A 62 -9.71 15.37 29.42
CA LYS A 62 -8.49 16.16 29.25
C LYS A 62 -7.31 15.23 28.95
N SER A 63 -6.76 15.31 27.74
CA SER A 63 -5.37 14.93 27.49
C SER A 63 -4.64 16.21 27.12
N GLU A 64 -3.68 16.59 27.94
CA GLU A 64 -2.88 17.80 27.81
C GLU A 64 -1.98 17.69 26.57
N GLY A 65 -2.21 18.55 25.59
CA GLY A 65 -1.44 18.62 24.35
C GLY A 65 -2.31 18.88 23.11
N CYS A 66 -1.90 19.82 22.28
CA CYS A 66 -2.63 20.15 21.06
C CYS A 66 -2.40 19.05 20.00
N LYS A 67 -3.39 18.18 19.77
CA LYS A 67 -3.32 17.11 18.75
C LYS A 67 -3.00 17.69 17.37
N ARG A 68 -2.20 16.99 16.56
CA ARG A 68 -1.96 17.33 15.16
C ARG A 68 -2.14 16.12 14.27
N LYS A 69 -2.69 16.37 13.08
CA LYS A 69 -2.73 15.37 12.02
C LYS A 69 -1.34 15.25 11.39
N ILE A 70 -0.90 14.01 11.20
CA ILE A 70 0.36 13.67 10.55
C ILE A 70 0.15 12.67 9.43
N ALA A 71 1.10 12.63 8.51
CA ALA A 71 1.36 11.51 7.61
C ALA A 71 2.65 10.82 8.07
N MET A 72 2.59 9.51 8.31
CA MET A 72 3.71 8.68 8.77
C MET A 72 4.05 7.66 7.68
N LEU A 73 5.31 7.66 7.23
CA LEU A 73 5.84 6.70 6.27
C LEU A 73 6.42 5.49 7.02
N VAL A 74 5.95 4.31 6.66
CA VAL A 74 6.30 3.04 7.29
C VAL A 74 6.72 2.03 6.22
N ALA A 75 7.83 1.34 6.49
CA ALA A 75 8.28 0.20 5.73
C ALA A 75 8.20 -1.07 6.60
N TYR A 76 7.81 -2.20 6.01
CA TYR A 76 7.75 -3.48 6.69
C TYR A 76 7.92 -4.69 5.76
N SER A 77 8.51 -5.75 6.31
CA SER A 77 8.38 -7.10 5.77
C SER A 77 7.07 -7.72 6.27
N GLY A 78 6.19 -8.07 5.34
CA GLY A 78 4.87 -8.68 5.66
C GLY A 78 4.95 -10.14 6.12
N ALA A 79 6.15 -10.73 6.10
CA ALA A 79 6.38 -12.10 6.53
C ALA A 79 6.00 -12.31 8.01
N GLY A 80 5.24 -13.36 8.29
CA GLY A 80 4.71 -13.62 9.63
C GLY A 80 3.46 -12.82 10.00
N TYR A 81 3.10 -11.80 9.23
CA TYR A 81 1.91 -10.97 9.50
C TYR A 81 0.72 -11.33 8.60
N TYR A 82 -0.48 -11.22 9.16
CA TYR A 82 -1.76 -11.46 8.49
C TYR A 82 -2.30 -10.20 7.81
N GLY A 83 -1.37 -9.49 7.16
CA GLY A 83 -1.63 -8.22 6.52
C GLY A 83 -1.50 -7.07 7.51
N VAL A 84 -1.96 -5.92 7.07
CA VAL A 84 -1.63 -4.66 7.71
C VAL A 84 -2.73 -4.16 8.64
N GLN A 85 -3.99 -4.45 8.31
CA GLN A 85 -5.15 -4.07 9.10
C GLN A 85 -5.37 -5.10 10.21
N ILE A 86 -5.71 -4.66 11.43
CA ILE A 86 -6.06 -5.56 12.55
C ILE A 86 -7.17 -6.53 12.14
N ASN A 87 -6.92 -7.81 12.44
CA ASN A 87 -7.89 -8.89 12.39
C ASN A 87 -7.79 -9.67 13.72
N PRO A 88 -8.89 -9.86 14.47
CA PRO A 88 -8.84 -10.53 15.77
C PRO A 88 -8.13 -11.89 15.72
N GLY A 89 -7.25 -12.15 16.70
CA GLY A 89 -6.51 -13.41 16.82
C GLY A 89 -5.29 -13.54 15.91
N PHE A 90 -4.96 -12.51 15.10
CA PHE A 90 -3.80 -12.55 14.21
C PHE A 90 -2.85 -11.38 14.43
N GLN A 91 -1.55 -11.65 14.29
CA GLN A 91 -0.53 -10.62 14.31
C GLN A 91 -0.57 -9.84 12.99
N THR A 92 -0.71 -8.52 13.07
CA THR A 92 -0.77 -7.58 11.94
C THR A 92 0.17 -6.42 12.15
N ILE A 93 0.48 -5.68 11.10
CA ILE A 93 1.36 -4.50 11.22
C ILE A 93 0.76 -3.44 12.15
N GLU A 94 -0.55 -3.18 12.07
CA GLU A 94 -1.23 -2.29 13.01
C GLU A 94 -1.18 -2.78 14.46
N SER A 95 -1.22 -4.10 14.69
CA SER A 95 -1.12 -4.67 16.04
C SER A 95 0.24 -4.44 16.71
N GLU A 96 1.29 -4.14 15.93
CA GLU A 96 2.60 -3.72 16.44
C GLU A 96 2.69 -2.19 16.61
N ILE A 97 2.14 -1.45 15.64
CA ILE A 97 2.27 0.01 15.59
C ILE A 97 1.41 0.71 16.64
N PHE A 98 0.18 0.25 16.88
CA PHE A 98 -0.69 0.92 17.85
C PHE A 98 -0.15 0.84 19.28
N PRO A 99 0.30 -0.32 19.79
CA PRO A 99 0.97 -0.38 21.09
C PRO A 99 2.24 0.47 21.15
N ALA A 100 3.04 0.50 20.08
CA ALA A 100 4.23 1.34 20.03
C ALA A 100 3.89 2.84 20.14
N LEU A 101 2.86 3.32 19.42
CA LEU A 101 2.38 4.70 19.50
C LEU A 101 1.93 5.11 20.91
N VAL A 102 1.34 4.17 21.65
CA VAL A 102 0.94 4.40 23.05
C VAL A 102 2.16 4.44 23.96
N LYS A 103 3.08 3.48 23.84
CA LYS A 103 4.30 3.40 24.66
C LYS A 103 5.17 4.65 24.55
N VAL A 104 5.26 5.26 23.37
CA VAL A 104 6.01 6.52 23.17
C VAL A 104 5.23 7.78 23.57
N GLY A 105 3.98 7.64 24.04
CA GLY A 105 3.13 8.76 24.43
C GLY A 105 2.55 9.56 23.25
N ALA A 106 2.61 9.03 22.02
CA ALA A 106 2.07 9.73 20.84
C ALA A 106 0.54 9.68 20.79
N VAL A 107 -0.08 8.65 21.35
CA VAL A 107 -1.54 8.53 21.48
C VAL A 107 -1.93 8.00 22.87
N PRO A 108 -3.10 8.41 23.41
CA PRO A 108 -3.65 7.85 24.64
C PRO A 108 -3.92 6.33 24.54
N GLN A 109 -3.84 5.62 25.67
CA GLN A 109 -4.09 4.17 25.76
C GLN A 109 -5.46 3.76 25.18
N ASP A 110 -6.50 4.56 25.40
CA ASP A 110 -7.87 4.27 24.95
C ASP A 110 -8.08 4.44 23.44
N HIS A 111 -7.10 4.99 22.71
CA HIS A 111 -7.10 5.07 21.25
C HIS A 111 -6.60 3.78 20.58
N MET A 112 -5.81 2.96 21.29
CA MET A 112 -5.19 1.74 20.76
C MET A 112 -6.22 0.78 20.16
N ASN A 113 -7.31 0.55 20.91
CA ASN A 113 -8.39 -0.35 20.53
C ASN A 113 -9.50 0.35 19.74
N THR A 114 -9.39 1.66 19.51
CA THR A 114 -10.40 2.44 18.81
C THR A 114 -9.71 3.43 17.86
N PRO A 115 -9.17 2.94 16.71
CA PRO A 115 -8.36 3.77 15.80
C PRO A 115 -9.08 4.99 15.24
N SER A 116 -10.42 5.00 15.23
CA SER A 116 -11.24 6.15 14.87
C SER A 116 -11.02 7.36 15.79
N LYS A 117 -10.69 7.18 17.08
CA LYS A 117 -10.38 8.27 18.03
C LYS A 117 -9.11 9.05 17.66
N MET A 118 -8.19 8.41 16.94
CA MET A 118 -7.00 9.06 16.37
C MET A 118 -7.14 9.37 14.88
N TRP A 119 -8.35 9.27 14.28
CA TRP A 119 -8.57 9.46 12.84
C TRP A 119 -7.56 8.67 11.99
N PHE A 120 -7.27 7.43 12.39
CA PHE A 120 -6.32 6.57 11.69
C PHE A 120 -6.89 6.15 10.33
N GLN A 121 -6.08 6.32 9.30
CA GLN A 121 -6.31 5.83 7.94
C GLN A 121 -4.99 5.34 7.35
N ARG A 122 -5.12 4.56 6.29
CA ARG A 122 -4.02 3.88 5.61
C ARG A 122 -4.09 4.09 4.12
N GLY A 123 -2.95 4.40 3.51
CA GLY A 123 -2.84 4.56 2.06
C GLY A 123 -3.16 3.26 1.30
N SER A 124 -2.75 2.10 1.85
CA SER A 124 -3.06 0.81 1.25
C SER A 124 -3.38 -0.29 2.26
N ARG A 125 -4.26 -1.22 1.89
CA ARG A 125 -4.53 -2.46 2.63
C ARG A 125 -3.76 -3.58 1.97
N THR A 126 -2.61 -3.95 2.53
CA THR A 126 -1.80 -5.07 2.05
C THR A 126 -2.28 -6.39 2.65
N ASP A 127 -2.34 -7.44 1.83
CA ASP A 127 -2.76 -8.78 2.23
C ASP A 127 -1.74 -9.49 3.14
N LYS A 128 -2.10 -10.67 3.66
CA LYS A 128 -1.20 -11.58 4.37
C LYS A 128 0.10 -11.80 3.59
N GLY A 129 1.24 -11.61 4.26
CA GLY A 129 2.57 -11.83 3.69
C GLY A 129 3.08 -10.73 2.77
N VAL A 130 2.26 -9.74 2.42
CA VAL A 130 2.64 -8.65 1.49
C VAL A 130 3.44 -7.61 2.24
N SER A 131 4.58 -7.22 1.66
CA SER A 131 5.49 -6.24 2.24
C SER A 131 5.17 -4.83 1.73
N ALA A 132 5.73 -3.81 2.38
CA ALA A 132 5.62 -2.44 1.92
C ALA A 132 6.87 -1.65 2.24
N VAL A 133 7.20 -0.70 1.39
CA VAL A 133 8.25 0.28 1.62
C VAL A 133 7.70 1.70 1.64
N GLY A 134 6.58 1.92 0.95
CA GLY A 134 5.88 3.20 0.84
C GLY A 134 4.56 3.27 1.59
N GLN A 135 4.36 2.50 2.68
CA GLN A 135 3.06 2.55 3.36
C GLN A 135 2.91 3.89 4.10
N ILE A 136 1.85 4.63 3.77
CA ILE A 136 1.50 5.87 4.47
C ILE A 136 0.34 5.63 5.43
N PHE A 137 0.53 6.03 6.69
CA PHE A 137 -0.56 6.18 7.65
C PHE A 137 -0.85 7.65 7.89
N SER A 138 -2.13 7.98 8.03
CA SER A 138 -2.53 9.31 8.48
C SER A 138 -3.30 9.19 9.78
N LEU A 139 -2.87 9.92 10.81
CA LEU A 139 -3.43 9.83 12.16
C LEU A 139 -3.21 11.14 12.93
N LYS A 140 -3.94 11.32 14.02
CA LYS A 140 -3.75 12.42 14.97
C LYS A 140 -2.92 11.93 16.15
N ILE A 141 -1.79 12.59 16.38
CA ILE A 141 -0.92 12.34 17.53
C ILE A 141 -0.79 13.59 18.40
N THR A 142 -0.35 13.40 19.63
CA THR A 142 0.12 14.46 20.51
C THR A 142 1.54 14.84 20.08
N VAL A 143 1.75 16.07 19.56
CA VAL A 143 3.02 16.47 18.92
C VAL A 143 4.17 16.77 19.89
N LEU A 144 3.99 16.50 21.18
CA LEU A 144 4.99 16.69 22.22
C LEU A 144 5.95 15.49 22.39
N VAL A 145 6.13 14.64 21.37
CA VAL A 145 7.08 13.52 21.44
C VAL A 145 8.34 13.87 20.65
N PRO A 146 9.39 14.41 21.29
CA PRO A 146 10.72 14.50 20.69
C PRO A 146 11.18 13.14 20.19
N ASP A 147 11.84 13.13 19.03
CA ASP A 147 12.45 11.93 18.44
C ASP A 147 11.49 10.76 18.24
N LEU A 148 10.23 11.07 17.90
CA LEU A 148 9.16 10.07 17.68
C LEU A 148 9.62 8.90 16.82
N VAL A 149 10.34 9.16 15.73
CA VAL A 149 10.82 8.12 14.81
C VAL A 149 11.80 7.16 15.50
N SER A 150 12.78 7.68 16.26
CA SER A 150 13.75 6.84 16.98
C SER A 150 13.05 5.99 18.03
N LYS A 151 12.24 6.62 18.88
CA LYS A 151 11.51 5.93 19.97
C LYS A 151 10.57 4.85 19.45
N MET A 152 9.87 5.11 18.33
CA MET A 152 9.05 4.09 17.68
C MET A 152 9.90 2.92 17.20
N ASN A 153 11.03 3.18 16.54
CA ASN A 153 11.91 2.15 15.98
C ASN A 153 12.68 1.34 17.03
N GLU A 154 12.89 1.87 18.23
CA GLU A 154 13.44 1.16 19.40
C GLU A 154 12.46 0.11 19.93
N ILE A 155 11.16 0.38 19.86
CA ILE A 155 10.10 -0.51 20.36
C ILE A 155 9.67 -1.52 19.28
N LEU A 156 9.63 -1.08 18.02
CA LEU A 156 9.13 -1.89 16.90
C LEU A 156 10.11 -3.03 16.54
N PRO A 157 9.58 -4.21 16.18
CA PRO A 157 10.42 -5.33 15.75
C PRO A 157 11.27 -4.93 14.52
N PRO A 158 12.48 -5.49 14.33
CA PRO A 158 13.42 -5.10 13.26
C PRO A 158 12.85 -5.01 11.85
N GLN A 159 11.81 -5.81 11.58
CA GLN A 159 11.13 -5.90 10.30
C GLN A 159 10.07 -4.83 10.03
N ILE A 160 9.72 -3.98 11.01
CA ILE A 160 8.82 -2.82 10.86
C ILE A 160 9.59 -1.56 11.22
N ARG A 161 9.58 -0.57 10.34
CA ARG A 161 10.32 0.69 10.55
C ARG A 161 9.48 1.89 10.17
N VAL A 162 9.39 2.84 11.08
CA VAL A 162 8.96 4.20 10.79
C VAL A 162 10.13 4.90 10.11
N ILE A 163 9.94 5.34 8.87
CA ILE A 163 10.98 6.02 8.09
C ILE A 163 10.96 7.52 8.40
N GLY A 164 9.77 8.08 8.56
CA GLY A 164 9.59 9.50 8.85
C GLY A 164 8.12 9.86 9.03
N TYR A 165 7.86 11.10 9.40
CA TYR A 165 6.52 11.66 9.42
C TYR A 165 6.55 13.16 9.12
N THR A 166 5.42 13.70 8.69
CA THR A 166 5.21 15.15 8.57
C THR A 166 3.86 15.54 9.14
N ARG A 167 3.74 16.80 9.56
CA ARG A 167 2.46 17.40 9.92
C ARG A 167 1.67 17.71 8.66
N THR A 168 0.38 17.43 8.70
CA THR A 168 -0.54 17.74 7.60
C THR A 168 -1.66 18.67 8.05
N THR A 169 -2.49 19.10 7.10
CA THR A 169 -3.77 19.71 7.43
C THR A 169 -4.68 18.71 8.15
N ASN A 170 -5.64 19.21 8.91
CA ASN A 170 -6.55 18.36 9.70
C ASN A 170 -7.42 17.43 8.85
N GLY A 171 -7.67 17.79 7.59
CA GLY A 171 -8.50 17.04 6.65
C GLY A 171 -7.75 15.99 5.81
N PHE A 172 -6.42 15.91 5.92
CA PHE A 172 -5.64 14.93 5.16
C PHE A 172 -6.07 13.50 5.49
N ASP A 173 -6.30 12.70 4.46
CA ASP A 173 -6.66 11.29 4.56
C ASP A 173 -5.82 10.48 3.58
N SER A 174 -4.86 9.72 4.10
CA SER A 174 -3.92 8.94 3.28
C SER A 174 -4.59 7.97 2.31
N LYS A 175 -5.80 7.49 2.60
CA LYS A 175 -6.54 6.59 1.71
C LYS A 175 -7.17 7.36 0.55
N ASN A 176 -7.88 8.43 0.88
CA ASN A 176 -8.71 9.18 -0.07
C ASN A 176 -7.91 10.17 -0.91
N TRP A 177 -6.76 10.63 -0.43
CA TRP A 177 -5.86 11.54 -1.14
C TRP A 177 -4.77 10.79 -1.94
N CYS A 178 -4.90 9.46 -2.07
CA CYS A 178 -3.97 8.63 -2.83
C CYS A 178 -4.55 8.35 -4.22
N ASP A 179 -3.95 8.97 -5.23
CA ASP A 179 -4.40 8.90 -6.62
C ASP A 179 -3.96 7.62 -7.34
N SER A 180 -2.82 7.06 -6.94
CA SER A 180 -2.30 5.81 -7.50
C SER A 180 -1.36 5.11 -6.53
N ARG A 181 -1.15 3.82 -6.76
CA ARG A 181 -0.23 2.98 -6.01
C ARG A 181 0.67 2.23 -6.99
N THR A 182 1.93 2.09 -6.64
CA THR A 182 2.90 1.28 -7.38
C THR A 182 3.29 0.09 -6.53
N TYR A 183 3.21 -1.09 -7.12
CA TYR A 183 3.61 -2.35 -6.51
C TYR A 183 4.69 -3.00 -7.37
N THR A 184 5.62 -3.67 -6.71
CA THR A 184 6.55 -4.58 -7.35
C THR A 184 6.23 -6.02 -6.94
N TYR A 185 6.45 -6.94 -7.86
CA TYR A 185 6.35 -8.37 -7.62
C TYR A 185 7.61 -9.07 -8.08
N MET A 186 8.41 -9.52 -7.13
CA MET A 186 9.62 -10.29 -7.42
C MET A 186 9.25 -11.77 -7.55
N THR A 187 9.59 -12.37 -8.68
CA THR A 187 9.34 -13.79 -8.94
C THR A 187 10.57 -14.44 -9.57
N PRO A 188 10.89 -15.69 -9.20
CA PRO A 188 11.84 -16.49 -9.95
C PRO A 188 11.38 -16.64 -11.40
N THR A 189 12.31 -16.58 -12.35
CA THR A 189 11.99 -16.62 -13.78
C THR A 189 11.47 -17.96 -14.25
N TYR A 190 11.79 -19.03 -13.52
CA TYR A 190 11.23 -20.35 -13.77
C TYR A 190 9.71 -20.44 -13.60
N ALA A 191 9.08 -19.44 -12.95
CA ALA A 191 7.62 -19.34 -12.92
C ALA A 191 7.04 -19.27 -14.34
N PHE A 192 7.78 -18.69 -15.30
CA PHE A 192 7.37 -18.54 -16.70
C PHE A 192 7.83 -19.68 -17.61
N ALA A 193 8.57 -20.66 -17.09
CA ALA A 193 9.03 -21.78 -17.89
C ALA A 193 7.83 -22.57 -18.45
N PRO A 194 7.81 -22.89 -19.77
CA PRO A 194 6.80 -23.75 -20.36
C PRO A 194 6.70 -25.09 -19.64
N LEU A 195 5.51 -25.70 -19.61
CA LEU A 195 5.30 -26.99 -18.94
C LEU A 195 6.18 -28.13 -19.47
N THR A 196 6.64 -28.03 -20.70
CA THR A 196 7.51 -29.02 -21.35
C THR A 196 8.96 -28.95 -20.87
N LYS A 197 9.37 -27.87 -20.18
CA LYS A 197 10.74 -27.72 -19.66
C LYS A 197 10.82 -28.22 -18.23
N PHE A 198 11.78 -29.10 -17.96
CA PHE A 198 12.19 -29.40 -16.60
C PHE A 198 12.90 -28.19 -16.00
N VAL A 199 12.52 -27.83 -14.78
CA VAL A 199 12.97 -26.60 -14.12
C VAL A 199 13.77 -26.96 -12.89
N THR A 200 14.95 -26.36 -12.79
CA THR A 200 15.78 -26.31 -11.59
C THR A 200 16.15 -24.85 -11.26
N ASP A 201 16.90 -24.63 -10.18
CA ASP A 201 17.36 -23.30 -9.77
C ASP A 201 18.34 -22.69 -10.80
N GLU A 202 18.95 -23.53 -11.66
CA GLU A 202 19.81 -23.14 -12.77
C GLU A 202 19.03 -22.64 -14.00
N TYR A 203 17.70 -22.74 -14.01
CA TYR A 203 16.88 -22.25 -15.13
C TYR A 203 17.17 -20.76 -15.41
N ARG A 204 17.36 -20.44 -16.69
CA ARG A 204 17.49 -19.07 -17.20
C ARG A 204 16.43 -18.83 -18.25
N VAL A 205 15.74 -17.71 -18.15
CA VAL A 205 14.65 -17.39 -19.07
C VAL A 205 15.18 -16.93 -20.41
N GLU A 206 14.60 -17.46 -21.47
CA GLU A 206 14.92 -17.03 -22.83
C GLU A 206 14.34 -15.64 -23.11
N PRO A 207 15.04 -14.79 -23.88
CA PRO A 207 14.56 -13.45 -24.24
C PRO A 207 13.17 -13.43 -24.89
N GLU A 208 12.81 -14.48 -25.63
CA GLU A 208 11.49 -14.65 -26.25
C GLU A 208 10.38 -14.78 -25.20
N ILE A 209 10.61 -15.56 -24.15
CA ILE A 209 9.66 -15.72 -23.05
C ILE A 209 9.49 -14.38 -22.32
N LEU A 210 10.56 -13.62 -22.09
CA LEU A 210 10.46 -12.28 -21.48
C LEU A 210 9.69 -11.30 -22.35
N THR A 211 9.92 -11.31 -23.66
CA THR A 211 9.14 -10.52 -24.61
C THR A 211 7.66 -10.88 -24.50
N ARG A 212 7.33 -12.17 -24.44
CA ARG A 212 5.96 -12.64 -24.25
C ARG A 212 5.36 -12.22 -22.90
N VAL A 213 6.12 -12.26 -21.80
CA VAL A 213 5.67 -11.73 -20.50
C VAL A 213 5.27 -10.27 -20.65
N ARG A 214 6.11 -9.43 -21.27
CA ARG A 214 5.84 -8.00 -21.47
C ARG A 214 4.59 -7.78 -22.33
N THR A 215 4.40 -8.55 -23.39
CA THR A 215 3.19 -8.52 -24.23
C THR A 215 1.93 -8.88 -23.45
N VAL A 216 1.97 -9.92 -22.62
CA VAL A 216 0.82 -10.31 -21.80
C VAL A 216 0.51 -9.27 -20.73
N LEU A 217 1.52 -8.67 -20.09
CA LEU A 217 1.33 -7.64 -19.09
C LEU A 217 0.73 -6.35 -19.67
N SER A 218 1.12 -5.97 -20.89
CA SER A 218 0.62 -4.76 -21.54
C SER A 218 -0.88 -4.82 -21.86
N ARG A 219 -1.46 -6.02 -21.99
CA ARG A 219 -2.91 -6.21 -22.14
C ARG A 219 -3.71 -5.64 -20.98
N PHE A 220 -3.17 -5.68 -19.76
CA PHE A 220 -3.88 -5.17 -18.58
C PHE A 220 -3.94 -3.65 -18.50
N LEU A 221 -3.17 -2.92 -19.32
CA LEU A 221 -3.17 -1.46 -19.34
C LEU A 221 -4.55 -0.93 -19.75
N GLY A 222 -4.90 0.23 -19.21
CA GLY A 222 -6.21 0.83 -19.46
C GLY A 222 -7.25 0.46 -18.42
N THR A 223 -8.50 0.72 -18.75
CA THR A 223 -9.65 0.51 -17.86
C THR A 223 -10.39 -0.75 -18.26
N HIS A 224 -10.45 -1.72 -17.36
CA HIS A 224 -11.13 -3.00 -17.59
C HIS A 224 -12.01 -3.42 -16.41
N LYS A 225 -12.89 -4.40 -16.64
CA LYS A 225 -13.75 -5.01 -15.63
C LYS A 225 -13.01 -6.14 -14.90
N PHE A 226 -12.43 -5.82 -13.74
CA PHE A 226 -11.61 -6.76 -12.98
C PHE A 226 -12.40 -7.58 -11.95
N HIS A 227 -13.69 -7.86 -12.19
CA HIS A 227 -14.55 -8.59 -11.24
C HIS A 227 -14.07 -10.04 -10.99
N ASN A 228 -13.49 -10.70 -12.00
CA ASN A 228 -12.88 -12.03 -11.86
C ASN A 228 -11.53 -12.00 -11.11
N PHE A 229 -10.92 -10.82 -10.97
CA PHE A 229 -9.64 -10.63 -10.28
C PHE A 229 -9.79 -10.32 -8.79
N THR A 230 -10.99 -10.44 -8.24
CA THR A 230 -11.26 -10.30 -6.81
C THR A 230 -12.36 -11.28 -6.41
N SER A 231 -12.66 -11.36 -5.11
CA SER A 231 -13.82 -12.08 -4.58
C SER A 231 -14.93 -11.07 -4.24
N GLY A 232 -16.19 -11.51 -4.34
CA GLY A 232 -17.35 -10.73 -3.88
C GLY A 232 -17.77 -9.56 -4.76
N VAL A 233 -17.21 -9.44 -5.97
CA VAL A 233 -17.57 -8.40 -6.94
C VAL A 233 -18.20 -9.04 -8.18
N LYS A 234 -19.32 -8.48 -8.62
CA LYS A 234 -20.06 -8.88 -9.84
C LYS A 234 -19.66 -7.99 -11.01
N TYR A 235 -19.89 -8.48 -12.24
CA TYR A 235 -19.53 -7.78 -13.47
C TYR A 235 -20.20 -6.40 -13.59
N GLU A 236 -21.48 -6.31 -13.23
CA GLU A 236 -22.31 -5.11 -13.40
C GLU A 236 -21.91 -3.99 -12.45
N GLN A 237 -21.27 -4.33 -11.33
CA GLN A 237 -20.91 -3.35 -10.31
C GLN A 237 -19.89 -2.35 -10.86
N ALA A 238 -20.16 -1.06 -10.66
CA ALA A 238 -19.23 0.01 -11.06
C ALA A 238 -17.86 -0.15 -10.39
N CYS A 239 -17.84 -0.66 -9.15
CA CYS A 239 -16.61 -0.94 -8.40
C CYS A 239 -15.78 -2.11 -8.97
N ALA A 240 -16.21 -2.80 -10.03
CA ALA A 240 -15.40 -3.77 -10.76
C ALA A 240 -14.36 -3.12 -11.68
N SER A 241 -14.62 -1.89 -12.15
CA SER A 241 -13.75 -1.21 -13.11
C SER A 241 -12.50 -0.66 -12.43
N ARG A 242 -11.31 -0.98 -12.93
CA ARG A 242 -10.03 -0.41 -12.45
C ARG A 242 -9.18 0.03 -13.63
N TYR A 243 -8.37 1.06 -13.39
CA TYR A 243 -7.44 1.60 -14.37
C TYR A 243 -5.99 1.25 -13.99
N ILE A 244 -5.32 0.53 -14.89
CA ILE A 244 -3.91 0.21 -14.78
C ILE A 244 -3.13 1.20 -15.66
N ILE A 245 -2.22 1.91 -15.03
CA ILE A 245 -1.39 2.97 -15.65
C ILE A 245 -0.15 2.36 -16.29
N LYS A 246 0.47 1.40 -15.62
CA LYS A 246 1.74 0.79 -16.01
C LYS A 246 1.79 -0.66 -15.55
N PHE A 247 2.33 -1.55 -16.36
CA PHE A 247 2.63 -2.93 -15.97
C PHE A 247 3.81 -3.46 -16.79
N GLU A 248 4.99 -3.51 -16.18
CA GLU A 248 6.26 -3.82 -16.85
C GLU A 248 7.01 -4.96 -16.16
N CYS A 249 7.90 -5.61 -16.91
CA CYS A 249 8.82 -6.63 -16.42
C CYS A 249 10.26 -6.16 -16.62
N SER A 250 11.05 -6.17 -15.56
CA SER A 250 12.48 -5.86 -15.61
C SER A 250 13.26 -6.87 -16.47
N GLU A 251 14.51 -6.53 -16.77
CA GLU A 251 15.50 -7.53 -17.16
C GLU A 251 15.75 -8.54 -16.02
N PRO A 252 16.13 -9.78 -16.34
CA PRO A 252 16.40 -10.80 -15.34
C PRO A 252 17.70 -10.49 -14.60
N TYR A 253 17.77 -10.91 -13.34
CA TYR A 253 18.97 -10.80 -12.52
C TYR A 253 19.12 -12.02 -11.61
N VAL A 254 20.36 -12.43 -11.35
CA VAL A 254 20.65 -13.61 -10.53
C VAL A 254 20.95 -13.19 -9.09
N ARG A 255 20.38 -13.91 -8.11
CA ARG A 255 20.72 -13.80 -6.69
C ARG A 255 20.76 -15.18 -6.05
N GLU A 256 21.87 -15.46 -5.35
CA GLU A 256 22.09 -16.75 -4.68
C GLU A 256 21.85 -17.94 -5.65
N GLY A 257 22.32 -17.83 -6.90
CA GLY A 257 22.19 -18.88 -7.93
C GLY A 257 20.86 -18.90 -8.70
N ILE A 258 19.80 -18.29 -8.17
CA ILE A 258 18.46 -18.28 -8.76
C ILE A 258 18.25 -16.98 -9.56
N GLU A 259 17.67 -17.11 -10.76
CA GLU A 259 17.30 -15.97 -11.60
C GLU A 259 15.90 -15.44 -11.25
N PHE A 260 15.80 -14.13 -11.11
CA PHE A 260 14.57 -13.40 -10.78
C PHE A 260 14.28 -12.31 -11.80
N VAL A 261 13.02 -11.94 -11.89
CA VAL A 261 12.59 -10.66 -12.45
C VAL A 261 11.72 -9.91 -11.44
N THR A 262 11.58 -8.61 -11.68
CA THR A 262 10.65 -7.75 -10.96
C THR A 262 9.56 -7.29 -11.91
N LEU A 263 8.30 -7.57 -11.56
CA LEU A 263 7.14 -7.04 -12.25
C LEU A 263 6.69 -5.76 -11.54
N GLU A 264 6.65 -4.63 -12.22
CA GLU A 264 6.18 -3.36 -11.66
C GLU A 264 4.78 -3.05 -12.20
N VAL A 265 3.82 -2.84 -11.30
CA VAL A 265 2.46 -2.43 -11.66
C VAL A 265 2.09 -1.13 -10.96
N LYS A 266 1.62 -0.15 -11.73
CA LYS A 266 1.04 1.09 -11.24
C LYS A 266 -0.42 1.17 -11.65
N GLY A 267 -1.29 1.47 -10.70
CA GLY A 267 -2.72 1.62 -10.95
C GLY A 267 -3.35 2.63 -9.99
N GLN A 268 -4.51 3.16 -10.34
CA GLN A 268 -5.21 4.12 -9.48
C GLN A 268 -5.62 3.48 -8.15
N SER A 269 -6.21 2.29 -8.22
CA SER A 269 -6.58 1.51 -7.05
C SER A 269 -6.60 0.02 -7.37
N PHE A 270 -6.48 -0.81 -6.34
CA PHE A 270 -6.51 -2.26 -6.47
C PHE A 270 -7.55 -2.85 -5.53
N MET A 271 -8.21 -3.93 -5.97
CA MET A 271 -9.11 -4.73 -5.15
C MET A 271 -8.34 -5.83 -4.40
N LEU A 272 -9.02 -6.51 -3.48
CA LEU A 272 -8.48 -7.66 -2.77
C LEU A 272 -7.96 -8.70 -3.78
N HIS A 273 -6.74 -9.19 -3.59
CA HIS A 273 -6.06 -10.16 -4.47
C HIS A 273 -5.81 -9.72 -5.93
N HIS A 274 -6.19 -8.50 -6.33
CA HIS A 274 -6.22 -8.07 -7.73
C HIS A 274 -4.89 -8.28 -8.46
N ILE A 275 -3.81 -7.70 -7.94
CA ILE A 275 -2.47 -7.79 -8.54
C ILE A 275 -2.01 -9.25 -8.61
N ARG A 276 -2.22 -10.01 -7.54
CA ARG A 276 -1.82 -11.41 -7.45
C ARG A 276 -2.56 -12.29 -8.45
N LYS A 277 -3.82 -11.97 -8.77
CA LYS A 277 -4.60 -12.66 -9.80
C LYS A 277 -4.17 -12.26 -11.21
N MET A 278 -3.82 -10.99 -11.46
CA MET A 278 -3.25 -10.59 -12.76
C MET A 278 -1.94 -11.36 -13.03
N ILE A 279 -1.03 -11.39 -12.05
CA ILE A 279 0.24 -12.11 -12.14
C ILE A 279 -0.01 -13.62 -12.28
N GLY A 280 -0.95 -14.18 -11.52
CA GLY A 280 -1.31 -15.59 -11.60
C GLY A 280 -1.79 -15.99 -12.99
N LEU A 281 -2.65 -15.17 -13.62
CA LEU A 281 -3.10 -15.41 -14.99
C LEU A 281 -1.95 -15.31 -15.99
N THR A 282 -1.08 -14.30 -15.86
CA THR A 282 0.13 -14.19 -16.70
C THR A 282 1.00 -15.44 -16.60
N VAL A 283 1.25 -15.93 -15.39
CA VAL A 283 2.00 -17.18 -15.18
C VAL A 283 1.28 -18.36 -15.83
N ALA A 284 -0.04 -18.48 -15.68
CA ALA A 284 -0.80 -19.58 -16.27
C ALA A 284 -0.71 -19.60 -17.81
N ILE A 285 -0.80 -18.43 -18.45
CA ILE A 285 -0.67 -18.28 -19.91
C ILE A 285 0.73 -18.66 -20.38
N LEU A 286 1.77 -18.16 -19.70
CA LEU A 286 3.18 -18.37 -20.07
C LEU A 286 3.58 -19.85 -19.91
N ARG A 287 3.04 -20.52 -18.89
CA ARG A 287 3.24 -21.96 -18.71
C ARG A 287 2.46 -22.81 -19.72
N GLY A 288 1.44 -22.25 -20.37
CA GLY A 288 0.61 -22.93 -21.36
C GLY A 288 -0.63 -23.62 -20.77
N TYR A 289 -1.06 -23.27 -19.55
CA TYR A 289 -2.32 -23.79 -18.98
C TYR A 289 -3.56 -23.19 -19.64
N CYS A 290 -3.46 -21.97 -20.17
CA CYS A 290 -4.52 -21.29 -20.88
C CYS A 290 -3.94 -20.35 -21.96
N GLY A 291 -4.81 -19.87 -22.86
CA GLY A 291 -4.43 -18.94 -23.93
C GLY A 291 -4.59 -17.48 -23.52
N GLU A 292 -4.04 -16.57 -24.33
CA GLU A 292 -4.17 -15.13 -24.11
C GLU A 292 -5.62 -14.63 -24.21
N SER A 293 -6.47 -15.34 -24.96
CA SER A 293 -7.92 -15.08 -25.04
C SER A 293 -8.63 -15.19 -23.68
N THR A 294 -8.07 -15.89 -22.70
CA THR A 294 -8.61 -15.95 -21.34
C THR A 294 -8.58 -14.58 -20.66
N ILE A 295 -7.67 -13.68 -21.04
CA ILE A 295 -7.66 -12.31 -20.54
C ILE A 295 -8.94 -11.58 -20.97
N ASP A 296 -9.28 -11.65 -22.26
CA ASP A 296 -10.47 -11.00 -22.81
C ASP A 296 -11.76 -11.59 -22.21
N ALA A 297 -11.82 -12.92 -22.11
CA ALA A 297 -12.93 -13.61 -21.45
C ALA A 297 -13.06 -13.19 -19.98
N SER A 298 -11.95 -12.95 -19.27
CA SER A 298 -11.97 -12.56 -17.85
C SER A 298 -12.57 -11.17 -17.60
N TRP A 299 -12.61 -10.31 -18.62
CA TRP A 299 -13.29 -9.01 -18.56
C TRP A 299 -14.75 -9.05 -19.02
N GLY A 300 -15.17 -10.15 -19.65
CA GLY A 300 -16.58 -10.42 -19.96
C GLY A 300 -17.44 -10.70 -18.72
N PRO A 301 -18.75 -10.91 -18.90
CA PRO A 301 -19.68 -11.17 -17.80
C PRO A 301 -19.45 -12.53 -17.13
N ASP A 302 -18.91 -13.49 -17.88
CA ASP A 302 -18.73 -14.86 -17.42
C ASP A 302 -17.71 -14.95 -16.29
N LYS A 303 -17.92 -15.95 -15.42
CA LYS A 303 -16.97 -16.25 -14.35
C LYS A 303 -15.81 -17.06 -14.90
N VAL A 304 -14.61 -16.55 -14.66
CA VAL A 304 -13.35 -17.21 -14.97
C VAL A 304 -12.61 -17.44 -13.67
N ASP A 305 -12.18 -18.67 -13.40
CA ASP A 305 -11.36 -18.96 -12.23
C ASP A 305 -9.92 -18.55 -12.49
N ILE A 306 -9.50 -17.46 -11.83
CA ILE A 306 -8.18 -16.87 -12.03
C ILE A 306 -7.25 -17.33 -10.91
N PRO A 307 -6.13 -18.00 -11.23
CA PRO A 307 -5.16 -18.43 -10.24
C PRO A 307 -4.58 -17.21 -9.49
N LYS A 308 -4.33 -17.39 -8.20
CA LYS A 308 -3.83 -16.33 -7.32
C LYS A 308 -2.37 -16.59 -6.96
N ALA A 309 -1.46 -15.74 -7.45
CA ALA A 309 -0.05 -15.83 -7.10
C ALA A 309 0.18 -15.68 -5.57
N PRO A 310 1.28 -16.22 -5.01
CA PRO A 310 1.64 -16.02 -3.61
C PRO A 310 1.81 -14.54 -3.26
N GLY A 311 1.51 -14.14 -2.02
CA GLY A 311 1.68 -12.75 -1.57
C GLY A 311 3.13 -12.36 -1.27
N LEU A 312 4.03 -13.35 -1.13
CA LEU A 312 5.38 -13.16 -0.63
C LEU A 312 6.23 -12.22 -1.50
N GLY A 313 6.11 -12.32 -2.83
CA GLY A 313 6.87 -11.48 -3.77
C GLY A 313 6.34 -10.06 -3.90
N LEU A 314 5.16 -9.76 -3.36
CA LEU A 314 4.47 -8.48 -3.55
C LEU A 314 4.94 -7.44 -2.53
N VAL A 315 5.33 -6.27 -3.02
CA VAL A 315 5.77 -5.12 -2.22
C VAL A 315 5.06 -3.85 -2.68
N LEU A 316 4.47 -3.10 -1.75
CA LEU A 316 4.00 -1.73 -2.02
C LEU A 316 5.19 -0.76 -2.06
N GLU A 317 5.47 -0.17 -3.22
CA GLU A 317 6.56 0.79 -3.43
C GLU A 317 6.17 2.22 -3.06
N THR A 318 5.08 2.73 -3.66
CA THR A 318 4.59 4.11 -3.51
C THR A 318 3.08 4.17 -3.53
#